data_AF-A0A9E0H935-F1
#
_entry.id   AF-A0A9E0H935-F1
#
_cell.length_a   1.000
_cell.length_b   1.000
_cell.length_c   1.000
_cell.angle_alpha   90.00
_cell.angle_beta   90.00
_cell.angle_gamma   90.00
#
_symmetry.space_group_name_H-M   'P 1'
#
loop_
_entity.id
_entity.type
_entity.pdbx_description
1 polymer ?
#
loop_
_entity_poly.entity_id
_entity_poly.type
_entity_poly.pdbx_seq_one_letter_code
_entity_poly.pdbx_strand_id
1 'polypeptide(L)'
;MLSRLVVVALCLVAACKRPSVEACEEALRNYAQLTYWEQAEKEIAEAPIGEREKLRAAKLAERDAKIKEGLEFSVGQCRAARDFDGVKCMKAARTATQARACRKPW
;
A
#
# COMPACT_ATOMS: atom_id res chain seq x y z
N MET A 1 -41.66 -23.55 -8.50
CA MET A 1 -41.45 -22.09 -8.37
C MET A 1 -40.58 -21.68 -7.17
N LEU A 2 -40.17 -22.58 -6.26
CA LEU A 2 -39.26 -22.26 -5.15
C LEU A 2 -37.79 -21.98 -5.57
N SER A 3 -37.31 -22.54 -6.69
CA SER A 3 -35.90 -22.43 -7.08
C SER A 3 -35.44 -21.05 -7.57
N ARG A 4 -36.35 -20.17 -8.00
CA ARG A 4 -35.96 -18.83 -8.52
C ARG A 4 -35.70 -17.80 -7.42
N LEU A 5 -36.25 -18.00 -6.21
CA LEU A 5 -36.05 -17.08 -5.08
C LEU A 5 -34.74 -17.32 -4.33
N VAL A 6 -34.21 -18.56 -4.35
CA VAL A 6 -32.97 -18.92 -3.65
C VAL A 6 -31.72 -18.29 -4.32
N VAL A 7 -31.73 -18.12 -5.64
CA VAL A 7 -30.58 -17.58 -6.39
C VAL A 7 -30.38 -16.08 -6.15
N VAL A 8 -31.46 -15.32 -5.89
CA VAL A 8 -31.37 -13.87 -5.64
C VAL A 8 -30.80 -13.56 -4.25
N ALA A 9 -31.06 -14.40 -3.25
CA ALA A 9 -30.58 -14.20 -1.89
C ALA A 9 -29.06 -14.43 -1.73
N LEU A 10 -28.46 -15.30 -2.55
CA LEU A 10 -27.02 -15.63 -2.48
C LEU A 10 -26.10 -14.54 -3.05
N CYS A 11 -26.60 -13.66 -3.94
CA CYS A 11 -25.78 -12.60 -4.54
C CYS A 11 -25.58 -11.38 -3.62
N LEU A 12 -26.40 -11.20 -2.57
CA LEU A 12 -26.33 -10.02 -1.69
C LEU A 12 -25.19 -10.07 -0.66
N VAL A 13 -24.60 -11.24 -0.40
CA VAL A 13 -23.56 -11.41 0.64
C VAL A 13 -22.14 -11.16 0.12
N ALA A 14 -21.92 -11.22 -1.20
CA ALA A 14 -20.59 -11.06 -1.80
C ALA A 14 -20.06 -9.62 -1.74
N ALA A 15 -20.94 -8.62 -1.62
CA ALA A 15 -20.57 -7.20 -1.61
C ALA A 15 -20.00 -6.70 -0.27
N CYS A 16 -19.99 -7.51 0.80
CA CYS A 16 -19.57 -7.06 2.14
C CYS A 16 -18.13 -7.40 2.54
N LYS A 17 -17.36 -8.11 1.70
CA LYS A 17 -15.98 -8.46 2.04
C LYS A 17 -15.05 -7.25 1.93
N ARG A 18 -14.13 -7.12 2.88
CA ARG A 18 -13.04 -6.14 2.89
C ARG A 18 -11.70 -6.87 2.91
N PRO A 19 -10.62 -6.30 2.36
CA PRO A 19 -9.27 -6.79 2.62
C PRO A 19 -9.00 -6.92 4.13
N SER A 20 -8.17 -7.89 4.51
CA SER A 20 -7.74 -8.03 5.90
C SER A 20 -6.85 -6.84 6.31
N VAL A 21 -6.76 -6.60 7.61
CA VAL A 21 -5.85 -5.60 8.19
C VAL A 21 -4.42 -5.89 7.74
N GLU A 22 -3.97 -7.13 7.91
CA GLU A 22 -2.63 -7.59 7.53
C GLU A 22 -2.33 -7.41 6.03
N ALA A 23 -3.27 -7.77 5.14
CA ALA A 23 -3.06 -7.60 3.71
C ALA A 23 -2.94 -6.12 3.31
N CYS A 24 -3.75 -5.25 3.91
CA CYS A 24 -3.64 -3.82 3.73
C CYS A 24 -2.32 -3.27 4.30
N GLU A 25 -1.92 -3.71 5.49
CA GLU A 25 -0.69 -3.27 6.12
C GLU A 25 0.53 -3.61 5.27
N GLU A 26 0.64 -4.85 4.82
CA GLU A 26 1.74 -5.32 3.96
C GLU A 26 1.79 -4.53 2.65
N ALA A 27 0.63 -4.34 2.00
CA ALA A 27 0.52 -3.57 0.76
C ALA A 27 0.97 -2.11 0.94
N LEU A 28 0.51 -1.45 2.01
CA LEU A 28 0.81 -0.06 2.30
C LEU A 28 2.26 0.14 2.71
N ARG A 29 2.84 -0.78 3.48
CA ARG A 29 4.28 -0.76 3.81
C ARG A 29 5.13 -0.89 2.56
N ASN A 30 4.81 -1.83 1.67
CA ASN A 30 5.54 -1.97 0.40
C ASN A 30 5.41 -0.70 -0.46
N TYR A 31 4.19 -0.18 -0.60
CA TYR A 31 3.93 1.07 -1.34
C TYR A 31 4.75 2.25 -0.77
N ALA A 32 4.69 2.45 0.55
CA ALA A 32 5.39 3.55 1.20
C ALA A 32 6.91 3.38 1.12
N GLN A 33 7.43 2.17 1.28
CA GLN A 33 8.85 1.87 1.14
C GLN A 33 9.35 2.20 -0.27
N LEU A 34 8.66 1.71 -1.30
CA LEU A 34 9.08 1.92 -2.69
C LEU A 34 9.05 3.39 -3.06
N THR A 35 7.96 4.08 -2.73
CA THR A 35 7.80 5.51 -3.07
C THR A 35 8.74 6.41 -2.29
N TYR A 36 9.02 6.10 -1.03
CA TYR A 36 9.99 6.82 -0.22
C TYR A 36 11.40 6.71 -0.81
N TRP A 37 11.86 5.48 -1.09
CA TRP A 37 13.22 5.25 -1.57
C TRP A 37 13.46 5.85 -2.95
N GLU A 38 12.46 5.89 -3.85
CA GLU A 38 12.62 6.56 -5.15
C GLU A 38 13.04 8.04 -5.00
N GLN A 39 12.54 8.74 -3.99
CA GLN A 39 12.94 10.12 -3.70
C GLN A 39 14.23 10.18 -2.89
N ALA A 40 14.37 9.35 -1.86
CA ALA A 40 15.55 9.36 -1.00
C ALA A 40 16.85 9.03 -1.77
N GLU A 41 16.79 8.13 -2.76
CA GLU A 41 17.96 7.80 -3.58
C GLU A 41 18.44 8.99 -4.43
N LYS A 42 17.54 9.89 -4.85
CA LYS A 42 17.93 11.12 -5.56
C LYS A 42 18.71 12.05 -4.63
N GLU A 43 18.19 12.27 -3.43
CA GLU A 43 18.84 13.09 -2.40
C GLU A 43 20.20 12.51 -1.97
N ILE A 44 20.29 11.18 -1.83
CA ILE A 44 21.54 10.49 -1.51
C ILE A 44 22.55 10.62 -2.64
N ALA A 45 22.12 10.54 -3.91
CA ALA A 45 23.00 10.70 -5.05
C ALA A 45 23.55 12.14 -5.16
N GLU A 46 22.78 13.14 -4.74
CA GLU A 46 23.19 14.54 -4.72
C GLU A 46 24.15 14.88 -3.56
N ALA A 47 24.13 14.11 -2.48
CA ALA A 47 25.01 14.32 -1.34
C ALA A 47 26.50 14.02 -1.65
N PRO A 48 27.45 14.70 -0.95
CA PRO A 48 28.87 14.39 -1.04
C PRO A 48 29.13 12.90 -0.76
N ILE A 49 30.06 12.28 -1.50
CA ILE A 49 30.31 10.83 -1.43
C ILE A 49 30.54 10.35 0.01
N GLY A 50 31.32 11.12 0.81
CA GLY A 50 31.59 10.80 2.21
C GLY A 50 30.40 10.92 3.17
N GLU A 51 29.29 11.54 2.75
CA GLU A 51 28.10 11.75 3.57
C GLU A 51 26.94 10.81 3.21
N ARG A 52 27.01 10.13 2.06
CA ARG A 52 25.90 9.33 1.51
C ARG A 52 25.44 8.20 2.43
N GLU A 53 26.36 7.48 3.06
CA GLU A 53 26.00 6.38 3.97
C GLU A 53 25.31 6.89 5.23
N LYS A 54 25.82 7.97 5.81
CA LYS A 54 25.19 8.63 6.97
C LYS A 54 23.79 9.12 6.61
N LEU A 55 23.61 9.71 5.43
CA LEU A 55 22.31 10.15 4.96
C LEU A 55 21.36 8.98 4.74
N ARG A 56 21.84 7.87 4.13
CA ARG A 56 21.03 6.64 3.96
C ARG A 56 20.53 6.09 5.29
N ALA A 57 21.36 6.08 6.33
CA ALA A 57 20.96 5.65 7.66
C ALA A 57 19.90 6.58 8.27
N ALA A 58 20.04 7.90 8.11
CA ALA A 58 19.05 8.87 8.56
C ALA A 58 17.70 8.69 7.83
N LYS A 59 17.74 8.48 6.51
CA LYS A 59 16.56 8.22 5.67
C LYS A 59 15.82 6.94 6.06
N LEU A 60 16.55 5.90 6.46
CA LEU A 60 15.94 4.67 6.97
C LEU A 60 15.07 4.95 8.22
N ALA A 61 15.61 5.67 9.21
CA ALA A 61 14.88 6.03 10.42
C ALA A 61 13.68 6.95 10.13
N GLU A 62 13.87 7.93 9.25
CA GLU A 62 12.81 8.86 8.81
C GLU A 62 11.66 8.11 8.12
N ARG A 63 11.97 7.17 7.22
CA ARG A 63 10.98 6.30 6.55
C ARG A 63 10.13 5.55 7.58
N ASP A 64 10.78 4.91 8.54
CA ASP A 64 10.08 4.06 9.51
C ASP A 64 9.14 4.88 10.41
N ALA A 65 9.56 6.09 10.79
CA ALA A 65 8.71 7.03 11.51
C ALA A 65 7.49 7.45 10.67
N LYS A 66 7.70 7.85 9.41
CA LYS A 66 6.63 8.27 8.49
C LYS A 66 5.63 7.14 8.20
N ILE A 67 6.13 5.91 8.00
CA ILE A 67 5.26 4.75 7.83
C ILE A 67 4.43 4.56 9.08
N LYS A 68 5.04 4.54 10.27
CA LYS A 68 4.33 4.33 11.53
C LYS A 68 3.23 5.37 11.77
N GLU A 69 3.50 6.64 11.51
CA GLU A 69 2.55 7.75 11.72
C GLU A 69 1.28 7.62 10.87
N GLY A 70 1.41 7.24 9.60
CA GLY A 70 0.28 7.19 8.66
C GLY A 70 -0.40 5.82 8.50
N LEU A 71 0.20 4.75 9.04
CA LEU A 71 -0.19 3.38 8.69
C LEU A 71 -1.60 3.01 9.15
N GLU A 72 -1.95 3.31 10.40
CA GLU A 72 -3.25 2.93 10.97
C GLU A 72 -4.41 3.56 10.18
N PHE A 73 -4.33 4.87 9.97
CA PHE A 73 -5.29 5.60 9.16
C PHE A 73 -5.37 5.04 7.72
N SER A 74 -4.21 4.81 7.10
CA SER A 74 -4.14 4.29 5.73
C SER A 74 -4.72 2.88 5.60
N VAL A 75 -4.52 2.01 6.61
CA VAL A 75 -5.13 0.67 6.67
C VAL A 75 -6.65 0.78 6.74
N GLY A 76 -7.18 1.72 7.53
CA GLY A 76 -8.61 2.02 7.58
C GLY A 76 -9.18 2.34 6.19
N GLN A 77 -8.51 3.26 5.47
CA GLN A 77 -8.89 3.67 4.12
C GLN A 77 -8.77 2.52 3.10
N CYS A 78 -7.69 1.75 3.17
CA CYS A 78 -7.46 0.58 2.31
C CYS A 78 -8.60 -0.44 2.45
N ARG A 79 -9.02 -0.74 3.68
CA ARG A 79 -10.13 -1.66 3.94
C ARG A 79 -11.46 -1.08 3.49
N ALA A 80 -11.67 0.23 3.65
CA ALA A 80 -12.89 0.91 3.23
C ALA A 80 -13.06 0.90 1.70
N ALA A 81 -11.96 1.03 0.95
CA ALA A 81 -11.96 1.01 -0.52
C ALA A 81 -12.38 -0.33 -1.13
N ARG A 82 -12.27 -1.44 -0.38
CA ARG A 82 -12.61 -2.81 -0.83
C ARG A 82 -11.88 -3.24 -2.12
N ASP A 83 -10.72 -2.65 -2.38
CA ASP A 83 -9.94 -2.91 -3.60
C ASP A 83 -8.94 -4.06 -3.40
N PHE A 84 -9.43 -5.29 -3.50
CA PHE A 84 -8.60 -6.49 -3.34
C PHE A 84 -7.50 -6.59 -4.39
N ASP A 85 -7.77 -6.16 -5.62
CA ASP A 85 -6.80 -6.23 -6.71
C ASP A 85 -5.74 -5.14 -6.55
N GLY A 86 -6.14 -3.94 -6.12
CA GLY A 86 -5.20 -2.88 -5.72
C GLY A 86 -4.26 -3.34 -4.60
N VAL A 87 -4.78 -4.01 -3.56
CA VAL A 87 -3.95 -4.58 -2.48
C VAL A 87 -2.96 -5.62 -3.01
N LYS A 88 -3.41 -6.56 -3.85
CA LYS A 88 -2.52 -7.57 -4.46
C LYS A 88 -1.44 -6.92 -5.34
N CYS A 89 -1.83 -5.95 -6.17
CA CYS A 89 -0.93 -5.21 -7.02
C CYS A 89 0.14 -4.49 -6.18
N MET A 90 -0.27 -3.76 -5.14
CA MET A 90 0.67 -3.04 -4.27
C MET A 90 1.65 -3.97 -3.57
N LYS A 91 1.23 -5.16 -3.13
CA LYS A 91 2.13 -6.18 -2.57
C LYS A 91 3.14 -6.71 -3.60
N ALA A 92 2.69 -6.89 -4.84
CA ALA A 92 3.52 -7.42 -5.92
C ALA A 92 4.46 -6.37 -6.54
N ALA A 93 4.19 -5.08 -6.35
CA ALA A 93 4.98 -4.00 -6.90
C ALA A 93 6.47 -4.10 -6.47
N ARG A 94 7.36 -3.76 -7.41
CA ARG A 94 8.82 -3.75 -7.23
C ARG A 94 9.44 -2.38 -7.44
N THR A 95 8.67 -1.44 -7.97
CA THR A 95 9.09 -0.04 -8.16
C THR A 95 8.02 0.92 -7.66
N ALA A 96 8.42 2.14 -7.34
CA ALA A 96 7.50 3.21 -6.97
C ALA A 96 6.47 3.52 -8.07
N THR A 97 6.88 3.44 -9.34
CA THR A 97 5.99 3.59 -10.50
C THR A 97 4.92 2.51 -10.53
N GLN A 98 5.30 1.23 -10.34
CA GLN A 98 4.34 0.13 -10.26
C GLN A 98 3.39 0.30 -9.08
N ALA A 99 3.93 0.63 -7.91
CA ALA A 99 3.14 0.84 -6.70
C ALA A 99 2.09 1.96 -6.88
N ARG A 100 2.47 3.08 -7.53
CA ARG A 100 1.55 4.17 -7.87
C ARG A 100 0.47 3.76 -8.88
N ALA A 101 0.83 2.96 -9.88
CA ALA A 101 -0.12 2.45 -10.88
C ALA A 101 -1.18 1.51 -10.27
N CYS A 102 -0.90 0.88 -9.13
CA CYS A 102 -1.84 0.01 -8.44
C CYS A 102 -3.03 0.74 -7.82
N ARG A 103 -2.91 2.05 -7.56
CA ARG A 103 -4.01 2.84 -6.99
C ARG A 103 -4.92 3.33 -8.11
N LYS A 104 -6.18 2.91 -8.11
CA LYS A 104 -7.21 3.52 -8.97
C LYS A 104 -7.35 5.01 -8.59
N PRO A 105 -7.48 5.93 -9.55
CA PRO A 105 -7.91 7.29 -9.24
C PRO A 105 -9.30 7.20 -8.59
N TRP A 106 -9.44 7.74 -7.37
CA TRP A 106 -10.72 7.91 -6.68
C TRP A 106 -11.28 9.30 -6.95
#